data_AF-A0A1I7UHR1-F1
#
_entry.id   AF-A0A1I7UHR1-F1
#
_cell.length_a   1.000
_cell.length_b   1.000
_cell.length_c   1.000
_cell.angle_alpha   90.00
_cell.angle_beta   90.00
_cell.angle_gamma   90.00
#
_symmetry.space_group_name_H-M   'P 1'
#
loop_
_entity.id
_entity.type
_entity.pdbx_description
1 polymer ?
#
loop_
_entity_poly.entity_id
_entity_poly.type
_entity_poly.pdbx_seq_one_letter_code
_entity_poly.pdbx_strand_id
1 'polypeptide(L)'
;MEAVTKAWESVDWERLQARVEAEISALGERQDDSDARKERLVEQSNAYKDRTNKENRKLAIPLIKAFQNEFEGLLARSSAAESALIDICGSITNLPDPKTLLKSAEAWKNDAEKTQKAVEEREDLKRQLLKVNNELEDFKGKDVKVRKLKDKLAKLESEQDTFIENAVSEVEKKAELELNSRLADLIAEKEKMTEQNDILEKSLDSLETKNKDIQRKLEIAKMSVEQKEGLENEQLAITMKDLSDANHKIIFLEERIAQLESEAEKVNESKKAGNIEDIAALGSVLIQKDEVIQQLTNDMKKAETSHAEDVAKWKTALSALEKKTKDW
;
A
#
# COMPACT_ATOMS: atom_id res chain seq x y z
N MET A 1 12.94 60.34 67.92
CA MET A 1 11.69 60.14 68.68
C MET A 1 11.96 59.30 69.91
N GLU A 2 12.45 58.07 69.76
CA GLU A 2 12.77 57.17 70.89
C GLU A 2 13.63 57.81 72.01
N ALA A 3 14.72 58.51 71.67
CA ALA A 3 15.55 59.20 72.67
C ALA A 3 14.78 60.29 73.45
N VAL A 4 13.83 60.97 72.80
CA VAL A 4 12.99 62.02 73.42
C VAL A 4 11.90 61.37 74.27
N THR A 5 11.24 60.31 73.77
CA THR A 5 10.26 59.53 74.55
C THR A 5 10.90 59.02 75.84
N LYS A 6 12.07 58.39 75.74
CA LYS A 6 12.82 57.84 76.87
C LYS A 6 13.27 58.89 77.89
N ALA A 7 13.67 60.08 77.41
CA ALA A 7 14.00 61.19 78.31
C ALA A 7 12.76 61.62 79.12
N TRP A 8 11.61 61.77 78.46
CA TRP A 8 10.35 62.15 79.11
C TRP A 8 9.77 61.06 80.00
N GLU A 9 10.04 59.77 79.76
CA GLU A 9 9.63 58.69 80.66
C GLU A 9 10.14 58.89 82.09
N SER A 10 11.38 59.38 82.23
CA SER A 10 12.02 59.64 83.53
C SER A 10 11.48 60.85 84.29
N VAL A 11 10.74 61.74 83.61
CA VAL A 11 10.21 62.97 84.20
C VAL A 11 8.86 62.68 84.85
N ASP A 12 8.75 62.80 86.16
CA ASP A 12 7.46 62.73 86.85
C ASP A 12 6.71 64.07 86.66
N TRP A 13 5.87 64.14 85.62
CA TRP A 13 5.19 65.38 85.20
C TRP A 13 4.18 65.85 86.25
N GLU A 14 3.39 64.95 86.82
CA GLU A 14 2.41 65.28 87.87
C GLU A 14 3.12 65.85 89.09
N ARG A 15 4.23 65.23 89.52
CA ARG A 15 5.04 65.74 90.63
C ARG A 15 5.69 67.09 90.31
N LEU A 16 6.13 67.29 89.07
CA LEU A 16 6.70 68.56 88.62
C LEU A 16 5.64 69.67 88.65
N GLN A 17 4.45 69.42 88.11
CA GLN A 17 3.31 70.35 88.14
C GLN A 17 2.95 70.70 89.58
N ALA A 18 2.74 69.71 90.45
CA ALA A 18 2.39 69.94 91.85
C ALA A 18 3.46 70.76 92.60
N ARG A 19 4.75 70.52 92.33
CA ARG A 19 5.84 71.31 92.91
C ARG A 19 5.83 72.77 92.42
N VAL A 20 5.56 72.98 91.13
CA VAL A 20 5.50 74.32 90.54
C VAL A 20 4.27 75.08 91.04
N GLU A 21 3.11 74.43 91.14
CA GLU A 21 1.88 75.02 91.70
C GLU A 21 2.06 75.44 93.17
N ALA A 22 2.76 74.64 93.96
CA ALA A 22 3.10 74.98 95.34
C ALA A 22 3.99 76.22 95.42
N GLU A 23 4.99 76.36 94.54
CA GLU A 23 5.85 77.55 94.52
C GLU A 23 5.08 78.79 94.00
N ILE A 24 4.20 78.64 93.00
CA ILE A 24 3.31 79.74 92.55
C ILE A 24 2.48 80.27 93.72
N SER A 25 1.87 79.36 94.49
CA SER A 25 1.06 79.73 95.66
C SER A 25 1.91 80.44 96.72
N ALA A 26 3.12 79.92 97.00
CA ALA A 26 4.05 80.52 97.95
C ALA A 26 4.57 81.90 97.49
N LEU A 27 4.77 82.11 96.19
CA LEU A 27 5.12 83.42 95.63
C LEU A 27 3.98 84.42 95.79
N GLY A 28 2.73 84.01 95.56
CA GLY A 28 1.55 84.83 95.82
C GLY A 28 1.48 85.26 97.29
N GLU A 29 1.65 84.32 98.23
CA GLU A 29 1.69 84.65 99.66
C GLU A 29 2.82 85.63 100.00
N ARG A 30 4.00 85.51 99.39
CA ARG A 30 5.13 86.45 99.60
C ARG A 30 4.84 87.85 99.05
N GLN A 31 4.10 87.96 97.95
CA GLN A 31 3.65 89.25 97.41
C GLN A 31 2.70 89.94 98.40
N ASP A 32 1.67 89.22 98.87
CA ASP A 32 0.72 89.71 99.86
C ASP A 32 1.43 90.14 101.17
N ASP A 33 2.37 89.33 101.64
CA ASP A 33 3.19 89.63 102.81
C ASP A 33 4.03 90.90 102.65
N SER A 34 4.56 91.12 101.44
CA SER A 34 5.40 92.28 101.12
C SER A 34 4.57 93.57 101.06
N ASP A 35 3.35 93.50 100.53
CA ASP A 35 2.40 94.61 100.53
C ASP A 35 1.95 94.96 101.96
N ALA A 36 1.64 93.96 102.80
CA ALA A 36 1.33 94.18 104.21
C ALA A 36 2.49 94.83 104.99
N ARG A 37 3.75 94.46 104.67
CA ARG A 37 4.95 95.10 105.25
C ARG A 37 5.12 96.54 104.79
N LYS A 38 4.79 96.85 103.52
CA LYS A 38 4.77 98.21 103.00
C LYS A 38 3.77 99.09 103.76
N GLU A 39 2.54 98.61 103.95
CA GLU A 39 1.52 99.33 104.71
C GLU A 39 1.99 99.62 106.14
N ARG A 40 2.54 98.61 106.83
CA ARG A 40 3.08 98.75 108.18
C ARG A 40 4.24 99.77 108.24
N LEU A 41 5.10 99.81 107.23
CA LEU A 41 6.19 100.80 107.14
C LEU A 41 5.64 102.23 107.00
N VAL A 42 4.59 102.42 106.20
CA VAL A 42 3.91 103.72 106.04
C VAL A 42 3.25 104.16 107.35
N GLU A 43 2.54 103.25 108.03
CA GLU A 43 1.95 103.51 109.35
C GLU A 43 3.00 103.92 110.39
N GLN A 44 4.13 103.21 110.47
CA GLN A 44 5.23 103.54 111.39
C GLN A 44 5.86 104.89 111.06
N SER A 45 6.04 105.20 109.77
CA SER A 45 6.52 106.51 109.31
C SER A 45 5.58 107.64 109.73
N ASN A 46 4.27 107.46 109.58
CA ASN A 46 3.27 108.44 109.99
C ASN A 46 3.25 108.61 111.53
N ALA A 47 3.27 107.52 112.28
CA ALA A 47 3.34 107.56 113.74
C ALA A 47 4.61 108.28 114.25
N TYR A 48 5.76 108.07 113.59
CA TYR A 48 6.99 108.80 113.92
C TYR A 48 6.84 110.30 113.68
N LYS A 49 6.25 110.69 112.54
CA LYS A 49 6.01 112.09 112.20
C LYS A 49 5.14 112.77 113.25
N ASP A 50 4.09 112.10 113.74
CA ASP A 50 3.16 112.68 114.73
C ASP A 50 3.79 112.86 116.11
N ARG A 51 4.62 111.89 116.55
CA ARG A 51 5.19 111.84 117.91
C ARG A 51 6.49 112.65 118.11
N THR A 52 7.10 113.15 117.03
CA THR A 52 8.45 113.76 117.08
C THR A 52 8.40 115.30 117.12
N ASN A 53 9.43 115.96 117.66
CA ASN A 53 9.55 117.43 117.68
C ASN A 53 9.95 118.04 116.31
N LYS A 54 9.86 119.37 116.16
CA LYS A 54 10.07 120.06 114.88
C LYS A 54 11.49 119.95 114.32
N GLU A 55 12.51 119.97 115.18
CA GLU A 55 13.91 119.89 114.76
C GLU A 55 14.27 118.49 114.25
N ASN A 56 13.90 117.44 114.99
CA ASN A 56 14.14 116.06 114.56
C ASN A 56 13.34 115.71 113.30
N ARG A 57 12.11 116.23 113.15
CA ARG A 57 11.33 116.10 111.90
C ARG A 57 12.08 116.65 110.68
N LYS A 58 12.77 117.79 110.80
CA LYS A 58 13.52 118.39 109.67
C LYS A 58 14.65 117.49 109.17
N LEU A 59 15.31 116.75 110.06
CA LEU A 59 16.40 115.83 109.71
C LEU A 59 15.90 114.45 109.27
N ALA A 60 14.91 113.90 109.98
CA ALA A 60 14.45 112.54 109.77
C ALA A 60 13.50 112.37 108.57
N ILE A 61 12.65 113.36 108.26
CA ILE A 61 11.67 113.24 107.16
C ILE A 61 12.35 113.02 105.79
N PRO A 62 13.39 113.79 105.39
CA PRO A 62 14.08 113.54 104.13
C PRO A 62 14.68 112.13 104.05
N LEU A 63 15.26 111.64 105.15
CA LEU A 63 15.85 110.30 105.23
C LEU A 63 14.79 109.20 105.13
N ILE A 64 13.67 109.33 105.87
CA ILE A 64 12.53 108.41 105.81
C ILE A 64 11.98 108.33 104.39
N LYS A 65 11.82 109.48 103.70
CA LYS A 65 11.39 109.50 102.30
C LYS A 65 12.36 108.82 101.36
N ALA A 66 13.68 109.01 101.54
CA ALA A 66 14.68 108.33 100.74
C ALA A 66 14.63 106.80 100.94
N PHE A 67 14.50 106.33 102.18
CA PHE A 67 14.31 104.89 102.46
C PHE A 67 13.00 104.35 101.89
N GLN A 68 11.91 105.11 101.98
CA GLN A 68 10.62 104.73 101.38
C GLN A 68 10.75 104.57 99.86
N ASN A 69 11.39 105.52 99.17
CA ASN A 69 11.59 105.44 97.72
C ASN A 69 12.44 104.22 97.32
N GLU A 70 13.53 103.93 98.04
CA GLU A 70 14.36 102.74 97.77
C GLU A 70 13.60 101.43 98.06
N PHE A 71 12.83 101.39 99.16
CA PHE A 71 11.99 100.24 99.50
C PHE A 71 10.89 100.02 98.44
N GLU A 72 10.22 101.07 98.00
CA GLU A 72 9.20 101.01 96.93
C GLU A 72 9.82 100.56 95.60
N GLY A 73 11.02 101.04 95.26
CA GLY A 73 11.74 100.61 94.06
C GLY A 73 12.21 99.15 94.12
N LEU A 74 12.58 98.66 95.30
CA LEU A 74 12.88 97.24 95.53
C LEU A 74 11.62 96.38 95.44
N LEU A 75 10.53 96.82 96.10
CA LEU A 75 9.25 96.11 96.10
C LEU A 75 8.67 96.02 94.70
N ALA A 76 8.69 97.11 93.92
CA ALA A 76 8.20 97.12 92.54
C ALA A 76 9.00 96.15 91.65
N ARG A 77 10.33 96.07 91.82
CA ARG A 77 11.16 95.10 91.09
C ARG A 77 10.91 93.66 91.52
N SER A 78 10.77 93.42 92.83
CA SER A 78 10.47 92.09 93.38
C SER A 78 9.10 91.60 92.90
N SER A 79 8.07 92.43 93.06
CA SER A 79 6.71 92.13 92.62
C SER A 79 6.65 91.87 91.12
N ALA A 80 7.29 92.69 90.28
CA ALA A 80 7.34 92.45 88.85
C ALA A 80 8.03 91.13 88.48
N ALA A 81 9.12 90.76 89.17
CA ALA A 81 9.82 89.49 88.94
C ALA A 81 8.99 88.29 89.40
N GLU A 82 8.35 88.38 90.57
CA GLU A 82 7.48 87.34 91.13
C GLU A 82 6.23 87.14 90.27
N SER A 83 5.57 88.22 89.82
CA SER A 83 4.44 88.13 88.90
C SER A 83 4.84 87.49 87.57
N ALA A 84 5.99 87.86 87.00
CA ALA A 84 6.49 87.22 85.79
C ALA A 84 6.78 85.72 85.99
N LEU A 85 7.31 85.33 87.16
CA LEU A 85 7.53 83.92 87.51
C LEU A 85 6.22 83.17 87.69
N ILE A 86 5.22 83.76 88.35
CA ILE A 86 3.88 83.19 88.50
C ILE A 86 3.25 82.96 87.13
N ASP A 87 3.34 83.93 86.21
CA ASP A 87 2.78 83.81 84.85
C ASP A 87 3.44 82.70 84.03
N ILE A 88 4.79 82.65 84.03
CA ILE A 88 5.55 81.63 83.29
C ILE A 88 5.30 80.23 83.87
N CYS A 89 5.39 80.09 85.20
CA CYS A 89 5.16 78.83 85.88
C CYS A 89 3.71 78.36 85.73
N GLY A 90 2.74 79.28 85.81
CA GLY A 90 1.33 78.98 85.58
C GLY A 90 1.07 78.53 84.14
N SER A 91 1.79 79.06 83.16
CA SER A 91 1.71 78.58 81.78
C SER A 91 2.22 77.13 81.66
N ILE A 92 3.28 76.77 82.41
CA ILE A 92 3.84 75.41 82.42
C ILE A 92 2.90 74.41 83.09
N THR A 93 2.28 74.77 84.21
CA THR A 93 1.36 73.86 84.93
C THR A 93 0.10 73.56 84.13
N ASN A 94 -0.36 74.50 83.31
CA ASN A 94 -1.50 74.32 82.42
C ASN A 94 -1.22 73.45 81.18
N LEU A 95 0.03 73.08 80.90
CA LEU A 95 0.36 72.21 79.77
C LEU A 95 0.03 70.74 80.07
N PRO A 96 -0.53 69.99 79.10
CA PRO A 96 -0.78 68.56 79.25
C PRO A 96 0.54 67.77 79.27
N ASP A 97 0.53 66.58 79.89
CA ASP A 97 1.71 65.70 79.91
C ASP A 97 2.13 65.30 78.47
N PRO A 98 3.34 65.71 78.01
CA PRO A 98 3.81 65.42 76.68
C PRO A 98 4.07 63.91 76.43
N LYS A 99 4.19 63.08 77.47
CA LYS A 99 4.42 61.63 77.32
C LYS A 99 3.34 60.95 76.50
N THR A 100 2.08 61.35 76.70
CA THR A 100 0.93 60.74 76.00
C THR A 100 1.03 60.99 74.50
N LEU A 101 1.27 62.25 74.12
CA LEU A 101 1.43 62.66 72.73
C LEU A 101 2.67 62.03 72.08
N LEU A 102 3.79 61.94 72.81
CA LEU A 102 5.01 61.31 72.31
C LEU A 102 4.81 59.82 72.02
N LYS A 103 4.11 59.09 72.91
CA LYS A 103 3.76 57.68 72.68
C LYS A 103 2.85 57.50 71.46
N SER A 104 1.84 58.36 71.30
CA SER A 104 0.97 58.33 70.11
C SER A 104 1.75 58.65 68.83
N ALA A 105 2.65 59.63 68.87
CA ALA A 105 3.47 60.00 67.72
C ALA A 105 4.45 58.88 67.32
N GLU A 106 5.01 58.16 68.30
CA GLU A 106 5.83 56.98 68.06
C GLU A 106 5.02 55.83 67.46
N ALA A 107 3.80 55.59 67.94
CA ALA A 107 2.89 54.62 67.36
C ALA A 107 2.54 54.97 65.90
N TRP A 108 2.21 56.23 65.61
CA TRP A 108 1.94 56.70 64.24
C TRP A 108 3.16 56.58 63.33
N LYS A 109 4.36 56.87 63.84
CA LYS A 109 5.60 56.67 63.07
C LYS A 109 5.77 55.20 62.68
N ASN A 110 5.60 54.29 63.64
CA ASN A 110 5.73 52.86 63.40
C ASN A 110 4.66 52.34 62.42
N ASP A 111 3.43 52.84 62.53
CA ASP A 111 2.33 52.50 61.62
C ASP A 111 2.55 53.03 60.20
N ALA A 112 3.06 54.25 60.08
CA ALA A 112 3.45 54.85 58.80
C ALA A 112 4.58 54.04 58.13
N GLU A 113 5.61 53.63 58.88
CA GLU A 113 6.69 52.79 58.36
C GLU A 113 6.20 51.42 57.89
N LYS A 114 5.28 50.79 58.63
CA LYS A 114 4.64 49.52 58.21
C LYS A 114 3.81 49.71 56.95
N THR A 115 3.02 50.77 56.90
CA THR A 115 2.19 51.11 55.75
C THR A 115 3.03 51.38 54.52
N GLN A 116 4.15 52.09 54.65
CA GLN A 116 5.08 52.34 53.56
C GLN A 116 5.65 51.03 52.99
N LYS A 117 6.12 50.11 53.85
CA LYS A 117 6.61 48.80 53.42
C LYS A 117 5.53 48.00 52.67
N ALA A 118 4.30 47.98 53.18
CA ALA A 118 3.19 47.31 52.51
C ALA A 118 2.85 47.93 51.13
N VAL A 119 2.97 49.26 50.99
CA VAL A 119 2.80 49.94 49.71
C VAL A 119 3.90 49.57 48.72
N GLU A 120 5.16 49.52 49.16
CA GLU A 120 6.30 49.11 48.32
C GLU A 120 6.14 47.67 47.82
N GLU A 121 5.76 46.74 48.69
CA GLU A 121 5.45 45.34 48.34
C GLU A 121 4.29 45.25 47.33
N ARG A 122 3.22 46.04 47.53
CA ARG A 122 2.08 46.08 46.61
C ARG A 122 2.51 46.55 45.22
N GLU A 123 3.35 47.57 45.13
CA GLU A 123 3.84 48.07 43.84
C GLU A 123 4.82 47.09 43.17
N ASP A 124 5.59 46.31 43.94
CA ASP A 124 6.37 45.21 43.39
C ASP A 124 5.48 44.09 42.83
N LEU A 125 4.48 43.64 43.58
CA LEU A 125 3.53 42.63 43.13
C LEU A 125 2.77 43.08 41.87
N LYS A 126 2.38 44.35 41.77
CA LYS A 126 1.78 44.90 40.55
C LYS A 126 2.73 44.82 39.35
N ARG A 127 4.01 45.14 39.54
CA ARG A 127 5.03 45.02 38.48
C ARG A 127 5.20 43.57 38.04
N GLN A 128 5.22 42.63 38.98
CA GLN A 128 5.27 41.20 38.67
C GLN A 128 4.02 40.72 37.91
N LEU A 129 2.82 41.13 38.33
CA LEU A 129 1.57 40.81 37.65
C LEU A 129 1.55 41.36 36.22
N LEU A 130 2.02 42.58 36.00
CA LEU A 130 2.11 43.17 34.66
C LEU A 130 3.06 42.36 33.76
N LYS A 131 4.21 41.95 34.30
CA LYS A 131 5.16 41.11 33.57
C LYS A 131 4.55 39.78 33.16
N VAL A 132 3.89 39.09 34.09
CA VAL A 132 3.21 37.82 33.82
C VAL A 132 2.07 37.99 32.81
N ASN A 133 1.29 39.07 32.91
CA ASN A 133 0.23 39.34 31.93
C ASN A 133 0.78 39.52 30.51
N ASN A 134 1.87 40.27 30.37
CA ASN A 134 2.52 40.47 29.07
C ASN A 134 3.08 39.14 28.52
N GLU A 135 3.72 38.32 29.37
CA GLU A 135 4.18 36.99 28.96
C GLU A 135 3.02 36.09 28.52
N LEU A 136 1.88 36.16 29.19
CA LEU A 136 0.67 35.41 28.85
C LEU A 136 0.10 35.86 27.48
N GLU A 137 0.08 37.17 27.22
CA GLU A 137 -0.29 37.70 25.90
C GLU A 137 0.66 37.22 24.79
N ASP A 138 1.96 37.21 25.04
CA ASP A 138 2.96 36.66 24.13
C ASP A 138 2.74 35.16 23.87
N PHE A 139 2.43 34.38 24.90
CA PHE A 139 2.11 32.95 24.77
C PHE A 139 0.84 32.74 23.95
N LYS A 140 -0.23 33.51 24.20
CA LYS A 140 -1.44 33.49 23.36
C LYS A 140 -1.12 33.80 21.90
N GLY A 141 -0.25 34.78 21.64
CA GLY A 141 0.22 35.12 20.30
C GLY A 141 0.97 33.95 19.64
N LYS A 142 1.82 33.26 20.39
CA LYS A 142 2.53 32.05 19.94
C LYS A 142 1.56 30.89 19.68
N ASP A 143 0.57 30.65 20.53
CA ASP A 143 -0.43 29.60 20.36
C ASP A 143 -1.24 29.77 19.07
N VAL A 144 -1.64 31.01 18.73
CA VAL A 144 -2.30 31.31 17.46
C VAL A 144 -1.39 30.99 16.27
N LYS A 145 -0.10 31.31 16.35
CA LYS A 145 0.88 30.95 15.29
C LYS A 145 1.05 29.44 15.17
N VAL A 146 1.16 28.72 16.29
CA VAL A 146 1.27 27.26 16.30
C VAL A 146 0.02 26.63 15.66
N ARG A 147 -1.18 27.12 15.99
CA ARG A 147 -2.42 26.64 15.37
C ARG A 147 -2.41 26.84 13.86
N LYS A 148 -2.06 28.04 13.38
CA LYS A 148 -1.94 28.31 11.93
C LYS A 148 -0.92 27.41 11.24
N LEU A 149 0.21 27.13 11.89
CA LEU A 149 1.24 26.23 11.35
C LEU A 149 0.75 24.78 11.30
N LYS A 150 0.04 24.30 12.34
CA LYS A 150 -0.59 22.97 12.33
C LYS A 150 -1.65 22.84 11.24
N ASP A 151 -2.51 23.85 11.07
CA ASP A 151 -3.53 23.85 10.02
C ASP A 151 -2.88 23.82 8.62
N LYS A 152 -1.78 24.56 8.42
CA LYS A 152 -1.02 24.54 7.17
C LYS A 152 -0.34 23.20 6.91
N LEU A 153 0.22 22.58 7.95
CA LEU A 153 0.85 21.26 7.86
C LEU A 153 -0.18 20.20 7.45
N ALA A 154 -1.32 20.15 8.15
CA ALA A 154 -2.41 19.23 7.84
C ALA A 154 -2.94 19.40 6.40
N LYS A 155 -3.01 20.65 5.92
CA LYS A 155 -3.39 20.92 4.52
C LYS A 155 -2.36 20.39 3.53
N LEU A 156 -1.07 20.62 3.77
CA LEU A 156 0.01 20.11 2.91
C LEU A 156 0.07 18.58 2.92
N GLU A 157 -0.14 17.96 4.07
CA GLU A 157 -0.22 16.50 4.20
C GLU A 157 -1.39 15.94 3.38
N SER A 158 -2.59 16.54 3.49
CA SER A 158 -3.75 16.14 2.69
C SER A 158 -3.55 16.37 1.18
N GLU A 159 -2.92 17.48 0.79
CA GLU A 159 -2.56 17.75 -0.62
C GLU A 159 -1.55 16.71 -1.13
N GLN A 160 -0.60 16.28 -0.30
CA GLN A 160 0.40 15.27 -0.65
C GLN A 160 -0.22 13.88 -0.74
N ASP A 161 -1.11 13.50 0.17
CA ASP A 161 -1.83 12.22 0.15
C ASP A 161 -2.68 12.10 -1.11
N THR A 162 -3.45 13.14 -1.44
CA THR A 162 -4.27 13.16 -2.68
C THR A 162 -3.40 13.13 -3.93
N PHE A 163 -2.23 13.79 -3.92
CA PHE A 163 -1.28 13.69 -5.03
C PHE A 163 -0.74 12.26 -5.20
N ILE A 164 -0.36 11.61 -4.10
CA ILE A 164 0.12 10.22 -4.12
C ILE A 164 -0.99 9.28 -4.60
N GLU A 165 -2.20 9.41 -4.08
CA GLU A 165 -3.35 8.59 -4.48
C GLU A 165 -3.64 8.71 -5.98
N ASN A 166 -3.65 9.95 -6.50
CA ASN A 166 -3.82 10.19 -7.94
C ASN A 166 -2.67 9.59 -8.76
N ALA A 167 -1.42 9.77 -8.33
CA ALA A 167 -0.26 9.22 -9.02
C ALA A 167 -0.26 7.68 -9.05
N VAL A 168 -0.61 7.04 -7.92
CA VAL A 168 -0.76 5.59 -7.82
C VAL A 168 -1.89 5.11 -8.73
N SER A 169 -3.06 5.75 -8.68
CA SER A 169 -4.20 5.40 -9.54
C SER A 169 -3.88 5.52 -11.03
N GLU A 170 -3.14 6.56 -11.44
CA GLU A 170 -2.69 6.69 -12.83
C GLU A 170 -1.71 5.58 -13.24
N VAL A 171 -0.79 5.19 -12.36
CA VAL A 171 0.16 4.11 -12.62
C VAL A 171 -0.55 2.76 -12.69
N GLU A 172 -1.46 2.49 -11.75
CA GLU A 172 -2.28 1.28 -11.74
C GLU A 172 -3.09 1.15 -13.04
N LYS A 173 -3.77 2.23 -13.45
CA LYS A 173 -4.53 2.24 -14.70
C LYS A 173 -3.66 2.00 -15.93
N LYS A 174 -2.45 2.56 -15.98
CA LYS A 174 -1.48 2.29 -17.06
C LYS A 174 -1.03 0.83 -17.05
N ALA A 175 -0.71 0.28 -15.89
CA ALA A 175 -0.31 -1.11 -15.74
C ALA A 175 -1.44 -2.08 -16.12
N GLU A 176 -2.68 -1.80 -15.73
CA GLU A 176 -3.86 -2.58 -16.15
C GLU A 176 -4.04 -2.59 -17.66
N LEU A 177 -3.91 -1.42 -18.32
CA LEU A 177 -3.99 -1.32 -19.77
C LEU A 177 -2.87 -2.12 -20.46
N GLU A 178 -1.64 -2.03 -19.97
CA GLU A 178 -0.49 -2.78 -20.50
C GLU A 178 -0.67 -4.29 -20.34
N LEU A 179 -1.10 -4.74 -19.15
CA LEU A 179 -1.39 -6.15 -18.88
C LEU A 179 -2.54 -6.68 -19.75
N ASN A 180 -3.62 -5.92 -19.91
CA ASN A 180 -4.73 -6.29 -20.77
C ASN A 180 -4.31 -6.40 -22.24
N SER A 181 -3.49 -5.46 -22.73
CA SER A 181 -2.92 -5.55 -24.08
C SER A 181 -2.07 -6.81 -24.24
N ARG A 182 -1.18 -7.09 -23.27
CA ARG A 182 -0.30 -8.26 -23.32
C ARG A 182 -1.06 -9.58 -23.22
N LEU A 183 -2.14 -9.62 -22.43
CA LEU A 183 -3.05 -10.77 -22.38
C LEU A 183 -3.76 -10.97 -23.73
N ALA A 184 -4.23 -9.90 -24.37
CA ALA A 184 -4.84 -9.99 -25.70
C ALA A 184 -3.85 -10.52 -26.74
N ASP A 185 -2.60 -10.05 -26.72
CA ASP A 185 -1.54 -10.54 -27.62
C ASP A 185 -1.24 -12.03 -27.39
N LEU A 186 -1.13 -12.47 -26.12
CA LEU A 186 -0.92 -13.87 -25.78
C LEU A 186 -2.10 -14.77 -26.17
N ILE A 187 -3.34 -14.28 -26.05
CA ILE A 187 -4.53 -14.99 -26.51
C ILE A 187 -4.48 -15.15 -28.03
N ALA A 188 -4.19 -14.08 -28.77
CA ALA A 188 -4.08 -14.13 -30.22
C ALA A 188 -2.94 -15.06 -30.70
N GLU A 189 -1.79 -15.05 -30.02
CA GLU A 189 -0.69 -15.97 -30.30
C GLU A 189 -1.10 -17.43 -30.02
N LYS A 190 -1.77 -17.68 -28.88
CA LYS A 190 -2.29 -19.00 -28.55
C LYS A 190 -3.29 -19.49 -29.60
N GLU A 191 -4.22 -18.65 -30.03
CA GLU A 191 -5.21 -18.97 -31.09
C GLU A 191 -4.52 -19.34 -32.41
N LYS A 192 -3.49 -18.57 -32.81
CA LYS A 192 -2.69 -18.87 -33.99
C LYS A 192 -1.93 -20.18 -33.85
N MET A 193 -1.35 -20.47 -32.68
CA MET A 193 -0.67 -21.74 -32.42
C MET A 193 -1.64 -22.92 -32.42
N THR A 194 -2.85 -22.76 -31.88
CA THR A 194 -3.89 -23.79 -31.97
C THR A 194 -4.32 -24.03 -33.41
N GLU A 195 -4.50 -22.97 -34.21
CA GLU A 195 -4.83 -23.13 -35.63
C GLU A 195 -3.70 -23.81 -36.42
N GLN A 196 -2.43 -23.48 -36.13
CA GLN A 196 -1.29 -24.19 -36.70
C GLN A 196 -1.25 -25.66 -36.28
N ASN A 197 -1.52 -25.98 -35.02
CA ASN A 197 -1.61 -27.35 -34.55
C ASN A 197 -2.74 -28.11 -35.24
N ASP A 198 -3.93 -27.52 -35.41
CA ASP A 198 -5.04 -28.13 -36.14
C ASP A 198 -4.68 -28.42 -37.61
N ILE A 199 -3.93 -27.53 -38.26
CA ILE A 199 -3.44 -27.74 -39.63
C ILE A 199 -2.43 -28.88 -39.67
N LEU A 200 -1.48 -28.92 -38.74
CA LEU A 200 -0.48 -29.99 -38.64
C LEU A 200 -1.14 -31.34 -38.34
N GLU A 201 -2.14 -31.38 -37.46
CA GLU A 201 -2.91 -32.57 -37.12
C GLU A 201 -3.66 -33.11 -38.35
N LYS A 202 -4.38 -32.24 -39.08
CA LYS A 202 -5.02 -32.62 -40.36
C LYS A 202 -4.02 -33.12 -41.41
N SER A 203 -2.84 -32.50 -41.47
CA SER A 203 -1.76 -32.94 -42.37
C SER A 203 -1.21 -34.32 -41.95
N LEU A 204 -1.07 -34.56 -40.65
CA LEU A 204 -0.63 -35.83 -40.10
C LEU A 204 -1.66 -36.93 -40.41
N ASP A 205 -2.95 -36.68 -40.19
CA ASP A 205 -4.04 -37.60 -40.55
C ASP A 205 -4.04 -37.92 -42.06
N SER A 206 -3.81 -36.91 -42.91
CA SER A 206 -3.68 -37.11 -44.36
C SER A 206 -2.46 -37.97 -44.73
N LEU A 207 -1.32 -37.76 -44.06
CA LEU A 207 -0.13 -38.58 -44.26
C LEU A 207 -0.36 -40.01 -43.73
N GLU A 208 -1.02 -40.17 -42.60
CA GLU A 208 -1.32 -41.47 -42.01
C GLU A 208 -2.26 -42.28 -42.89
N THR A 209 -3.31 -41.65 -43.44
CA THR A 209 -4.22 -42.28 -44.41
C THR A 209 -3.50 -42.66 -45.70
N LYS A 210 -2.67 -41.78 -46.26
CA LYS A 210 -1.81 -42.11 -47.42
C LYS A 210 -0.85 -43.25 -47.11
N ASN A 211 -0.26 -43.27 -45.92
CA ASN A 211 0.65 -44.33 -45.51
C ASN A 211 -0.07 -45.67 -45.36
N LYS A 212 -1.27 -45.68 -44.75
CA LYS A 212 -2.16 -46.85 -44.72
C LYS A 212 -2.53 -47.35 -46.12
N ASP A 213 -2.82 -46.44 -47.05
CA ASP A 213 -3.11 -46.81 -48.44
C ASP A 213 -1.88 -47.34 -49.18
N ILE A 214 -0.69 -46.77 -48.96
CA ILE A 214 0.57 -47.29 -49.50
C ILE A 214 0.86 -48.67 -48.91
N GLN A 215 0.67 -48.87 -47.60
CA GLN A 215 0.81 -50.17 -46.94
C GLN A 215 -0.15 -51.20 -47.55
N ARG A 216 -1.44 -50.86 -47.74
CA ARG A 216 -2.41 -51.72 -48.43
C ARG A 216 -1.97 -52.05 -49.85
N LYS A 217 -1.52 -51.07 -50.64
CA LYS A 217 -1.01 -51.29 -52.01
C LYS A 217 0.22 -52.18 -52.02
N LEU A 218 1.14 -51.99 -51.07
CA LEU A 218 2.33 -52.81 -50.91
C LEU A 218 1.95 -54.26 -50.59
N GLU A 219 0.96 -54.48 -49.73
CA GLU A 219 0.47 -55.81 -49.36
C GLU A 219 -0.21 -56.51 -50.54
N ILE A 220 -1.04 -55.80 -51.30
CA ILE A 220 -1.61 -56.30 -52.56
C ILE A 220 -0.52 -56.67 -53.58
N ALA A 221 0.50 -55.81 -53.73
CA ALA A 221 1.62 -56.08 -54.63
C ALA A 221 2.43 -57.31 -54.18
N LYS A 222 2.67 -57.47 -52.87
CA LYS A 222 3.31 -58.67 -52.31
C LYS A 222 2.49 -59.92 -52.61
N MET A 223 1.19 -59.92 -52.33
CA MET A 223 0.31 -61.05 -52.65
C MET A 223 0.30 -61.38 -54.15
N SER A 224 0.33 -60.37 -55.03
CA SER A 224 0.44 -60.57 -56.48
C SER A 224 1.76 -61.20 -56.91
N VAL A 225 2.88 -60.81 -56.29
CA VAL A 225 4.19 -61.40 -56.55
C VAL A 225 4.21 -62.85 -56.06
N GLU A 226 3.73 -63.13 -54.85
CA GLU A 226 3.62 -64.49 -54.32
C GLU A 226 2.72 -65.38 -55.20
N GLN A 227 1.59 -64.84 -55.70
CA GLN A 227 0.73 -65.56 -56.63
C GLN A 227 1.43 -65.85 -57.95
N LYS A 228 2.23 -64.90 -58.46
CA LYS A 228 2.98 -65.06 -59.70
C LYS A 228 4.12 -66.08 -59.55
N GLU A 229 4.86 -66.04 -58.45
CA GLU A 229 5.84 -67.07 -58.09
C GLU A 229 5.19 -68.45 -57.93
N GLY A 230 3.98 -68.52 -57.36
CA GLY A 230 3.20 -69.74 -57.28
C GLY A 230 2.86 -70.33 -58.66
N LEU A 231 2.38 -69.49 -59.59
CA LEU A 231 2.06 -69.89 -60.96
C LEU A 231 3.31 -70.29 -61.77
N GLU A 232 4.43 -69.57 -61.59
CA GLU A 232 5.71 -69.89 -62.23
C GLU A 232 6.26 -71.23 -61.70
N ASN A 233 6.14 -71.50 -60.39
CA ASN A 233 6.49 -72.80 -59.81
C ASN A 233 5.61 -73.94 -60.34
N GLU A 234 4.32 -73.69 -60.55
CA GLU A 234 3.40 -74.68 -61.12
C GLU A 234 3.73 -74.98 -62.60
N GLN A 235 4.10 -73.96 -63.38
CA GLN A 235 4.63 -74.13 -64.73
C GLN A 235 5.98 -74.87 -64.76
N LEU A 236 6.88 -74.59 -63.82
CA LEU A 236 8.13 -75.34 -63.65
C LEU A 236 7.87 -76.82 -63.33
N ALA A 237 6.88 -77.12 -62.49
CA ALA A 237 6.51 -78.50 -62.18
C ALA A 237 5.97 -79.27 -63.41
N ILE A 238 5.15 -78.62 -64.24
CA ILE A 238 4.63 -79.20 -65.49
C ILE A 238 5.76 -79.47 -66.48
N THR A 239 6.66 -78.52 -66.69
CA THR A 239 7.80 -78.69 -67.60
C THR A 239 8.80 -79.74 -67.12
N MET A 240 9.03 -79.86 -65.80
CA MET A 240 9.81 -80.97 -65.24
C MET A 240 9.16 -82.34 -65.50
N LYS A 241 7.83 -82.42 -65.42
CA LYS A 241 7.09 -83.66 -65.70
C LYS A 241 7.21 -84.06 -67.16
N ASP A 242 7.02 -83.13 -68.09
CA ASP A 242 7.16 -83.38 -69.53
C ASP A 242 8.59 -83.80 -69.89
N LEU A 243 9.60 -83.21 -69.24
CA LEU A 243 11.00 -83.61 -69.39
C LEU A 243 11.25 -85.03 -68.86
N SER A 244 10.63 -85.39 -67.72
CA SER A 244 10.71 -86.75 -67.18
C SER A 244 10.06 -87.79 -68.11
N ASP A 245 8.91 -87.45 -68.72
CA ASP A 245 8.22 -88.32 -69.66
C ASP A 245 9.00 -88.48 -70.97
N ALA A 246 9.65 -87.40 -71.44
CA ALA A 246 10.57 -87.46 -72.57
C ALA A 246 11.80 -88.33 -72.26
N ASN A 247 12.39 -88.21 -71.07
CA ASN A 247 13.51 -89.05 -70.62
C ASN A 247 13.12 -90.53 -70.52
N HIS A 248 11.95 -90.87 -69.97
CA HIS A 248 11.47 -92.26 -69.98
C HIS A 248 11.32 -92.82 -71.39
N LYS A 249 10.90 -91.98 -72.35
CA LYS A 249 10.76 -92.37 -73.76
C LYS A 249 12.12 -92.58 -74.44
N ILE A 250 13.12 -91.80 -74.08
CA ILE A 250 14.51 -91.98 -74.54
C ILE A 250 15.07 -93.29 -73.98
N ILE A 251 14.95 -93.54 -72.67
CA ILE A 251 15.41 -94.78 -72.04
C ILE A 251 14.76 -96.02 -72.69
N PHE A 252 13.44 -95.96 -72.95
CA PHE A 252 12.72 -97.04 -73.64
C PHE A 252 13.21 -97.28 -75.08
N LEU A 253 13.58 -96.21 -75.80
CA LEU A 253 14.13 -96.32 -77.16
C LEU A 253 15.58 -96.83 -77.14
N GLU A 254 16.37 -96.45 -76.13
CA GLU A 254 17.74 -96.94 -75.92
C GLU A 254 17.77 -98.44 -75.57
N GLU A 255 16.87 -98.94 -74.72
CA GLU A 255 16.73 -100.37 -74.41
C GLU A 255 16.32 -101.19 -75.65
N ARG A 256 15.51 -100.60 -76.54
CA ARG A 256 15.05 -101.24 -77.77
C ARG A 256 16.13 -101.28 -78.85
N ILE A 257 17.00 -100.27 -78.89
CA ILE A 257 18.20 -100.26 -79.75
C ILE A 257 19.22 -101.30 -79.25
N ALA A 258 19.43 -101.41 -77.94
CA ALA A 258 20.32 -102.41 -77.34
C ALA A 258 19.87 -103.87 -77.59
N GLN A 259 18.55 -104.13 -77.63
CA GLN A 259 18.02 -105.45 -78.01
C GLN A 259 18.21 -105.79 -79.49
N LEU A 260 18.10 -104.80 -80.38
CA LEU A 260 18.29 -104.98 -81.84
C LEU A 260 19.77 -105.13 -82.23
N GLU A 261 20.71 -104.58 -81.46
CA GLU A 261 22.15 -104.77 -81.65
C GLU A 261 22.64 -106.15 -81.18
N SER A 262 22.04 -106.73 -80.13
CA SER A 262 22.35 -108.07 -79.60
C SER A 262 21.91 -109.22 -80.53
N GLU A 263 20.86 -109.02 -81.34
CA GLU A 263 20.42 -109.98 -82.36
C GLU A 263 21.23 -109.87 -83.66
N ALA A 264 21.79 -108.68 -83.96
CA ALA A 264 22.65 -108.45 -85.12
C ALA A 264 24.06 -109.07 -84.98
N GLU A 265 24.57 -109.20 -83.75
CA GLU A 265 25.92 -109.74 -83.47
C GLU A 265 25.97 -111.28 -83.44
N LYS A 266 24.83 -111.97 -83.26
CA LYS A 266 24.72 -113.44 -83.38
C LYS A 266 24.60 -113.96 -84.82
N VAL A 267 24.43 -113.09 -85.82
CA VAL A 267 24.22 -113.47 -87.22
C VAL A 267 25.49 -113.30 -88.09
N ASN A 268 26.58 -112.74 -87.54
CA ASN A 268 27.78 -112.39 -88.32
C ASN A 268 28.93 -113.44 -88.30
N GLU A 269 28.76 -114.63 -87.70
CA GLU A 269 29.84 -115.63 -87.60
C GLU A 269 29.59 -117.02 -88.21
N SER A 270 28.48 -117.32 -88.92
CA SER A 270 28.40 -118.64 -89.60
C SER A 270 27.54 -118.76 -90.87
N LYS A 271 27.66 -117.82 -91.82
CA LYS A 271 27.39 -118.10 -93.24
C LYS A 271 28.66 -118.57 -93.98
N LYS A 272 28.91 -119.88 -93.90
CA LYS A 272 29.48 -120.72 -94.97
C LYS A 272 28.35 -121.70 -95.35
N ALA A 273 27.96 -121.71 -96.63
CA ALA A 273 26.96 -122.57 -97.28
C ALA A 273 25.47 -122.16 -97.23
N GLY A 274 24.84 -122.17 -98.43
CA GLY A 274 23.38 -122.22 -98.68
C GLY A 274 22.69 -120.85 -98.83
N ASN A 275 22.35 -120.29 -100.02
CA ASN A 275 21.30 -120.66 -101.00
C ASN A 275 19.93 -120.92 -100.33
N ILE A 276 18.77 -120.31 -100.65
CA ILE A 276 18.13 -119.99 -101.95
C ILE A 276 16.86 -119.14 -101.72
N GLU A 277 16.55 -118.29 -102.71
CA GLU A 277 15.27 -117.82 -103.32
C GLU A 277 13.90 -117.95 -102.60
N ASP A 278 13.05 -116.91 -102.75
CA ASP A 278 11.86 -116.91 -103.64
C ASP A 278 11.13 -115.54 -103.54
N ILE A 279 10.87 -114.75 -104.60
CA ILE A 279 10.10 -114.94 -105.85
C ILE A 279 8.62 -114.49 -105.73
N ALA A 280 8.24 -113.60 -106.66
CA ALA A 280 6.92 -113.34 -107.26
C ALA A 280 5.66 -113.29 -106.37
N ALA A 281 5.02 -112.12 -106.28
CA ALA A 281 3.55 -111.98 -106.42
C ALA A 281 3.02 -110.55 -106.17
N LEU A 282 3.38 -109.52 -106.95
CA LEU A 282 2.57 -108.27 -106.95
C LEU A 282 2.33 -107.69 -108.35
N GLY A 283 2.19 -108.56 -109.35
CA GLY A 283 1.62 -108.24 -110.67
C GLY A 283 0.09 -108.41 -110.76
N SER A 284 -0.56 -108.96 -109.73
CA SER A 284 -2.00 -109.30 -109.78
C SER A 284 -2.94 -108.25 -109.19
N VAL A 285 -2.42 -107.28 -108.41
CA VAL A 285 -3.28 -106.30 -107.71
C VAL A 285 -3.65 -105.10 -108.58
N LEU A 286 -2.89 -104.87 -109.66
CA LEU A 286 -3.15 -103.79 -110.62
C LEU A 286 -4.27 -104.13 -111.61
N ILE A 287 -4.50 -105.41 -111.93
CA ILE A 287 -5.53 -105.80 -112.90
C ILE A 287 -6.92 -105.91 -112.24
N GLN A 288 -7.00 -106.24 -110.95
CA GLN A 288 -8.28 -106.33 -110.24
C GLN A 288 -8.87 -104.97 -109.83
N LYS A 289 -8.09 -103.89 -109.78
CA LYS A 289 -8.60 -102.57 -109.40
C LYS A 289 -9.08 -101.72 -110.57
N ASP A 290 -8.60 -101.96 -111.79
CA ASP A 290 -9.06 -101.22 -112.97
C ASP A 290 -10.42 -101.71 -113.51
N GLU A 291 -10.76 -103.00 -113.37
CA GLU A 291 -12.08 -103.52 -113.77
C GLU A 291 -13.22 -103.02 -112.85
N VAL A 292 -12.95 -102.85 -111.55
CA VAL A 292 -13.97 -102.45 -110.56
C VAL A 292 -14.38 -100.98 -110.71
N ILE A 293 -13.47 -100.10 -111.13
CA ILE A 293 -13.76 -98.66 -111.24
C ILE A 293 -14.56 -98.34 -112.52
N GLN A 294 -14.33 -99.06 -113.62
CA GLN A 294 -15.17 -98.92 -114.81
C GLN A 294 -16.63 -99.38 -114.55
N GLN A 295 -16.82 -100.40 -113.70
CA GLN A 295 -18.14 -100.87 -113.31
C GLN A 295 -18.94 -99.80 -112.53
N LEU A 296 -18.31 -99.16 -111.54
CA LEU A 296 -18.95 -98.12 -110.71
C LEU A 296 -19.31 -96.85 -111.51
N THR A 297 -18.55 -96.54 -112.56
CA THR A 297 -18.82 -95.37 -113.42
C THR A 297 -20.08 -95.55 -114.26
N ASN A 298 -20.38 -96.78 -114.70
CA ASN A 298 -21.59 -97.08 -115.47
C ASN A 298 -22.86 -97.11 -114.60
N ASP A 299 -22.74 -97.57 -113.35
CA ASP A 299 -23.88 -97.63 -112.42
C ASP A 299 -24.28 -96.22 -111.94
N MET A 300 -23.32 -95.30 -111.84
CA MET A 300 -23.58 -93.88 -111.56
C MET A 300 -24.39 -93.20 -112.67
N LYS A 301 -24.13 -93.54 -113.95
CA LYS A 301 -24.89 -93.00 -115.09
C LYS A 301 -26.33 -93.52 -115.18
N LYS A 302 -26.57 -94.80 -114.84
CA LYS A 302 -27.92 -95.39 -114.85
C LYS A 302 -28.80 -94.85 -113.72
N ALA A 303 -28.22 -94.61 -112.54
CA ALA A 303 -28.93 -94.04 -111.40
C ALA A 303 -29.37 -92.58 -111.65
N GLU A 304 -28.53 -91.78 -112.30
CA GLU A 304 -28.86 -90.39 -112.64
C GLU A 304 -29.98 -90.27 -113.68
N THR A 305 -30.02 -91.13 -114.70
CA THR A 305 -31.10 -91.12 -115.71
C THR A 305 -32.43 -91.59 -115.16
N SER A 306 -32.42 -92.59 -114.26
CA SER A 306 -33.65 -93.06 -113.59
C SER A 306 -34.25 -91.97 -112.68
N HIS A 307 -33.41 -91.25 -111.94
CA HIS A 307 -33.89 -90.21 -111.03
C HIS A 307 -34.41 -88.98 -111.78
N ALA A 308 -33.82 -88.62 -112.92
CA ALA A 308 -34.31 -87.53 -113.77
C ALA A 308 -35.68 -87.84 -114.41
N GLU A 309 -35.92 -89.09 -114.82
CA GLU A 309 -37.23 -89.51 -115.37
C GLU A 309 -38.34 -89.57 -114.32
N ASP A 310 -38.03 -90.04 -113.11
CA ASP A 310 -39.01 -90.11 -112.03
C ASP A 310 -39.43 -88.70 -111.57
N VAL A 311 -38.49 -87.75 -111.51
CA VAL A 311 -38.78 -86.35 -111.20
C VAL A 311 -39.68 -85.68 -112.26
N ALA A 312 -39.62 -86.11 -113.52
CA ALA A 312 -40.50 -85.60 -114.57
C ALA A 312 -41.91 -86.25 -114.53
N LYS A 313 -41.99 -87.56 -114.26
CA LYS A 313 -43.26 -88.31 -114.19
C LYS A 313 -44.08 -87.94 -112.97
N TRP A 314 -43.46 -87.74 -111.80
CA TRP A 314 -44.19 -87.28 -110.60
C TRP A 314 -44.76 -85.86 -110.78
N LYS A 315 -44.06 -84.98 -111.50
CA LYS A 315 -44.57 -83.63 -111.82
C LYS A 315 -45.75 -83.64 -112.78
N THR A 316 -45.77 -84.54 -113.76
CA THR A 316 -46.86 -84.64 -114.75
C THR A 316 -48.05 -85.48 -114.27
N ALA A 317 -47.84 -86.45 -113.38
CA ALA A 317 -48.91 -87.21 -112.74
C ALA A 317 -49.71 -86.36 -111.73
N LEU A 318 -49.05 -85.44 -111.01
CA LEU A 318 -49.74 -84.53 -110.08
C LEU A 318 -50.62 -83.51 -110.83
N SER A 319 -50.18 -83.03 -112.00
CA SER A 319 -50.94 -82.09 -112.86
C SER A 319 -52.01 -82.76 -113.74
N ALA A 320 -52.12 -84.09 -113.75
CA ALA A 320 -53.17 -84.80 -114.48
C ALA A 320 -54.22 -85.47 -113.57
N LEU A 321 -53.87 -85.78 -112.31
CA LEU A 321 -54.86 -86.01 -111.24
C LEU A 321 -55.57 -84.72 -110.80
N GLU A 322 -55.08 -83.57 -111.28
CA GLU A 322 -55.72 -82.26 -111.32
C GLU A 322 -57.13 -82.22 -111.96
N LYS A 323 -57.71 -83.30 -112.51
CA LYS A 323 -58.94 -83.15 -113.32
C LYS A 323 -59.94 -84.30 -113.34
N LYS A 324 -59.64 -85.45 -112.70
CA LYS A 324 -60.44 -86.69 -112.82
C LYS A 324 -61.24 -87.10 -111.58
N THR A 325 -61.23 -86.26 -110.53
CA THR A 325 -62.16 -86.36 -109.37
C THR A 325 -62.94 -85.04 -109.27
N LYS A 326 -63.73 -84.79 -110.31
CA LYS A 326 -64.75 -83.74 -110.44
C LYS A 326 -66.09 -84.49 -110.57
N ASP A 327 -67.15 -84.04 -109.90
CA ASP A 327 -68.56 -84.37 -110.19
C ASP A 327 -68.95 -85.87 -110.29
N TRP A 328 -69.30 -86.51 -109.15
CA TRP A 328 -70.39 -87.49 -108.92
C TRP A 328 -70.69 -87.61 -107.41
#